data_AF-A0A958RBV8-F1
#
_entry.id   AF-A0A958RBV8-F1
#
_cell.length_a   1.000
_cell.length_b   1.000
_cell.length_c   1.000
_cell.angle_alpha   90.00
_cell.angle_beta   90.00
_cell.angle_gamma   90.00
#
_symmetry.space_group_name_H-M   'P 1'
#
loop_
_entity.id
_entity.type
_entity.pdbx_description
1 polymer ?
#
loop_
_entity_poly.entity_id
_entity_poly.type
_entity_poly.pdbx_seq_one_letter_code
_entity_poly.pdbx_strand_id
1 'polypeptide(L)'
;MKRNTFYAIALAALFLWSCKTDKKTGTDDTAEIKNGFEYVVDQFADLRILRYQIPGWEDLTLKEQKLVYYLTQAGLSGRDIMWDQNYRHNLRIRKALENIYTAYKGDKTTGDWKNFEVYLKRIWFSNGIHHHYSNDKIKPDFSREYFETLLNETATSLAPEAVAVIFDESDAKKVNQAKSVDNVALSAVNFYGPDITNEDVMAFYAGMESPDPEKPLSFGLNSQLVKENGTLKERVYKSGGLYGEAIDKIIYWLEKAREVAENQAQGDALGLLIEYYRTGDLKTWDDYNVAWTQATEGNIDYINGFVEVYNDPLGYRGSYETIVQIKDFEMSRKMAVLSENAQWFEDHSPLMK
;
A
#
# COMPACT_ATOMS: atom_id res chain seq x y z
N MET A 1 -2.16 -80.55 22.01
CA MET A 1 -0.79 -80.37 22.54
C MET A 1 -0.54 -78.89 22.80
N LYS A 2 -0.15 -78.55 24.03
CA LYS A 2 0.65 -77.39 24.52
C LYS A 2 0.59 -76.07 23.70
N ARG A 3 -0.04 -75.01 24.24
CA ARG A 3 0.51 -73.93 25.12
C ARG A 3 1.20 -72.78 24.36
N ASN A 4 0.56 -71.61 24.32
CA ASN A 4 1.01 -70.31 24.86
C ASN A 4 0.51 -69.13 23.97
N THR A 5 -0.53 -68.37 24.30
CA THR A 5 -0.66 -67.18 25.20
C THR A 5 -0.01 -65.86 24.72
N PHE A 6 -0.83 -64.79 24.76
CA PHE A 6 -0.56 -63.33 24.75
C PHE A 6 -0.17 -62.69 23.40
N TYR A 7 -0.74 -61.59 22.90
CA TYR A 7 -1.41 -60.41 23.48
C TYR A 7 -2.56 -59.90 22.58
N ALA A 8 -3.75 -59.64 23.17
CA ALA A 8 -4.40 -58.33 23.34
C ALA A 8 -5.12 -57.79 22.08
N ILE A 9 -6.45 -57.97 21.94
CA ILE A 9 -7.52 -57.07 22.43
C ILE A 9 -7.38 -55.69 21.75
N ALA A 10 -8.12 -55.42 20.67
CA ALA A 10 -9.44 -54.77 20.68
C ALA A 10 -9.38 -53.32 21.24
N LEU A 11 -9.97 -52.29 20.65
CA LEU A 11 -11.34 -52.21 20.18
C LEU A 11 -11.47 -50.89 19.41
N ALA A 12 -12.22 -50.93 18.31
CA ALA A 12 -12.88 -49.75 17.78
C ALA A 12 -14.00 -49.35 18.75
N ALA A 13 -13.95 -48.12 19.25
CA ALA A 13 -15.09 -47.27 19.64
C ALA A 13 -14.53 -46.06 20.37
N LEU A 14 -14.75 -44.86 19.81
CA LEU A 14 -15.34 -43.71 20.51
C LEU A 14 -15.31 -42.48 19.59
N PHE A 15 -16.43 -42.32 18.88
CA PHE A 15 -16.95 -41.01 18.52
C PHE A 15 -17.32 -40.25 19.80
N LEU A 16 -17.18 -38.92 19.74
CA LEU A 16 -17.73 -37.90 20.65
C LEU A 16 -17.05 -37.79 22.03
N TRP A 17 -16.10 -36.85 22.17
CA TRP A 17 -16.13 -35.75 23.16
C TRP A 17 -14.86 -34.90 23.04
N SER A 18 -14.95 -33.65 22.55
CA SER A 18 -14.19 -32.53 23.13
C SER A 18 -14.68 -31.19 22.55
N CYS A 19 -15.92 -30.83 22.87
CA CYS A 19 -16.19 -29.42 23.19
C CYS A 19 -15.67 -29.20 24.59
N LYS A 20 -14.42 -28.73 24.71
CA LYS A 20 -13.96 -28.05 25.91
C LYS A 20 -13.90 -26.57 25.57
N THR A 21 -14.96 -25.87 25.96
CA THR A 21 -14.99 -24.43 26.16
C THR A 21 -13.93 -24.05 27.18
N ASP A 22 -12.73 -23.75 26.70
CA ASP A 22 -11.83 -22.86 27.42
C ASP A 22 -12.21 -21.44 27.03
N LYS A 23 -12.96 -20.79 27.91
CA LYS A 23 -12.99 -19.32 27.98
C LYS A 23 -11.55 -18.86 28.18
N LYS A 24 -10.85 -18.52 27.09
CA LYS A 24 -9.73 -17.59 27.15
C LYS A 24 -10.30 -16.19 27.37
N THR A 25 -10.66 -15.92 28.62
CA THR A 25 -10.57 -14.56 29.17
C THR A 25 -9.11 -14.33 29.52
N GLY A 26 -8.40 -13.63 28.63
CA GLY A 26 -7.00 -13.29 28.79
C GLY A 26 -6.48 -12.73 27.49
N THR A 27 -6.44 -11.40 27.40
CA THR A 27 -5.55 -10.68 26.49
C THR A 27 -4.12 -11.14 26.79
N ASP A 28 -3.61 -12.08 25.98
CA ASP A 28 -2.19 -12.37 25.90
C ASP A 28 -1.52 -11.19 25.17
N ASP A 29 -1.48 -10.04 25.82
CA ASP A 29 -0.64 -8.88 25.48
C ASP A 29 0.77 -9.10 26.05
N THR A 30 1.32 -10.29 25.88
CA THR A 30 2.77 -10.46 25.99
C THR A 30 3.33 -9.99 24.67
N ALA A 31 3.79 -8.74 24.62
CA ALA A 31 4.67 -8.26 23.57
C ALA A 31 5.70 -9.36 23.30
N GLU A 32 5.80 -9.86 22.07
CA GLU A 32 6.80 -10.86 21.71
C GLU A 32 8.19 -10.23 21.86
N ILE A 33 8.76 -10.27 23.05
CA ILE A 33 10.10 -9.78 23.33
C ILE A 33 11.05 -10.91 22.95
N LYS A 34 11.63 -10.82 21.75
CA LYS A 34 12.70 -11.72 21.31
C LYS A 34 14.01 -10.95 21.32
N ASN A 35 15.02 -11.47 22.02
CA ASN A 35 16.34 -10.84 22.17
C ASN A 35 16.30 -9.40 22.72
N GLY A 36 15.32 -9.08 23.58
CA GLY A 36 15.19 -7.74 24.16
C GLY A 36 14.58 -6.68 23.25
N PHE A 37 14.17 -7.03 22.03
CA PHE A 37 13.42 -6.15 21.13
C PHE A 37 11.92 -6.44 21.21
N GLU A 38 11.14 -5.44 21.59
CA GLU A 38 9.66 -5.52 21.59
C GLU A 38 9.15 -5.27 20.17
N TYR A 39 8.58 -6.28 19.52
CA TYR A 39 8.12 -6.18 18.14
C TYR A 39 6.74 -5.54 18.00
N VAL A 40 5.87 -5.67 19.02
CA VAL A 40 4.51 -5.15 19.01
C VAL A 40 4.50 -3.74 19.58
N VAL A 41 3.93 -2.78 18.83
CA VAL A 41 3.84 -1.37 19.23
C VAL A 41 2.46 -1.03 19.79
N ASP A 42 1.41 -1.51 19.14
CA ASP A 42 0.01 -1.22 19.48
C ASP A 42 -0.91 -2.29 18.89
N GLN A 43 -2.13 -2.42 19.43
CA GLN A 43 -3.17 -3.26 18.89
C GLN A 43 -4.54 -2.59 19.09
N PHE A 44 -5.31 -2.44 18.02
CA PHE A 44 -6.63 -1.81 18.04
C PHE A 44 -7.50 -2.35 16.91
N ALA A 45 -8.80 -2.43 17.13
CA ALA A 45 -9.73 -3.10 16.21
C ALA A 45 -9.20 -4.49 15.80
N ASP A 46 -9.07 -4.73 14.50
CA ASP A 46 -8.52 -5.93 13.87
C ASP A 46 -7.06 -5.78 13.42
N LEU A 47 -6.36 -4.75 13.91
CA LEU A 47 -5.02 -4.36 13.48
C LEU A 47 -4.00 -4.52 14.62
N ARG A 48 -2.82 -5.03 14.26
CA ARG A 48 -1.65 -5.09 15.14
C ARG A 48 -0.49 -4.34 14.49
N ILE A 49 0.04 -3.35 15.19
CA ILE A 49 1.16 -2.53 14.71
C ILE A 49 2.45 -3.20 15.18
N LEU A 50 3.29 -3.54 14.21
CA LEU A 50 4.60 -4.12 14.43
C LEU A 50 5.69 -3.12 14.07
N ARG A 51 6.88 -3.31 14.66
CA ARG A 51 8.12 -2.66 14.22
C ARG A 51 9.17 -3.71 13.91
N TYR A 52 10.09 -3.36 13.03
CA TYR A 52 11.18 -4.22 12.58
C TYR A 52 12.53 -3.57 12.85
N GLN A 53 13.56 -4.40 12.96
CA GLN A 53 14.95 -3.95 13.00
C GLN A 53 15.48 -3.78 11.57
N ILE A 54 16.53 -2.99 11.40
CA ILE A 54 17.24 -2.85 10.12
C ILE A 54 18.66 -3.41 10.28
N PRO A 55 18.84 -4.75 10.32
CA PRO A 55 20.16 -5.35 10.29
C PRO A 55 20.95 -4.85 9.06
N GLY A 56 22.27 -4.72 9.21
CA GLY A 56 23.15 -4.23 8.15
C GLY A 56 23.26 -2.71 8.05
N TRP A 57 22.43 -1.91 8.74
CA TRP A 57 22.54 -0.45 8.74
C TRP A 57 23.91 0.05 9.21
N GLU A 58 24.45 -0.56 10.28
CA GLU A 58 25.76 -0.19 10.85
C GLU A 58 26.94 -0.65 9.99
N ASP A 59 26.70 -1.57 9.05
CA ASP A 59 27.73 -2.06 8.12
C ASP A 59 27.86 -1.16 6.87
N LEU A 60 26.92 -0.24 6.67
CA LEU A 60 26.93 0.71 5.56
C LEU A 60 27.98 1.81 5.80
N THR A 61 28.66 2.20 4.72
CA THR A 61 29.43 3.44 4.68
C THR A 61 28.53 4.66 4.84
N LEU A 62 29.11 5.80 5.23
CA LEU A 62 28.36 7.06 5.31
C LEU A 62 27.72 7.46 3.97
N LYS A 63 28.34 7.12 2.83
CA LYS A 63 27.78 7.39 1.50
C LYS A 63 26.51 6.57 1.27
N GLU A 64 26.53 5.29 1.60
CA GLU A 64 25.38 4.38 1.52
C GLU A 64 24.26 4.81 2.49
N GLN A 65 24.58 5.16 3.73
CA GLN A 65 23.59 5.67 4.69
C GLN A 65 22.89 6.95 4.19
N LYS A 66 23.63 7.84 3.52
CA LYS A 66 23.04 9.02 2.86
C LYS A 66 22.10 8.63 1.73
N LEU A 67 22.50 7.66 0.90
CA LEU A 67 21.65 7.15 -0.19
C LEU A 67 20.33 6.60 0.37
N VAL A 68 20.38 5.73 1.38
CA VAL A 68 19.17 5.19 2.04
C VAL A 68 18.31 6.32 2.60
N TYR A 69 18.91 7.30 3.28
CA TYR A 69 18.18 8.44 3.82
C TYR A 69 17.46 9.23 2.73
N TYR A 70 18.15 9.59 1.65
CA TYR A 70 17.55 10.36 0.54
C TYR A 70 16.44 9.58 -0.17
N LEU A 71 16.64 8.30 -0.45
CA LEU A 71 15.59 7.44 -1.03
C LEU A 71 14.37 7.32 -0.11
N THR A 72 14.59 7.23 1.20
CA THR A 72 13.51 7.20 2.19
C THR A 72 12.74 8.52 2.20
N GLN A 73 13.44 9.67 2.16
CA GLN A 73 12.79 10.98 2.10
C GLN A 73 12.01 11.19 0.78
N ALA A 74 12.53 10.68 -0.35
CA ALA A 74 11.81 10.66 -1.61
C ALA A 74 10.50 9.88 -1.45
N GLY A 75 10.58 8.65 -0.91
CA GLY A 75 9.41 7.82 -0.64
C GLY A 75 8.34 8.51 0.21
N LEU A 76 8.74 9.03 1.37
CA LEU A 76 7.84 9.71 2.32
C LEU A 76 7.17 10.96 1.74
N SER A 77 7.82 11.63 0.79
CA SER A 77 7.28 12.82 0.13
C SER A 77 6.02 12.54 -0.70
N GLY A 78 5.84 11.29 -1.15
CA GLY A 78 4.66 10.87 -1.90
C GLY A 78 3.54 10.24 -1.06
N ARG A 79 3.65 10.21 0.28
CA ARG A 79 2.62 9.60 1.16
C ARG A 79 1.20 10.07 0.82
N ASP A 80 1.03 11.37 0.63
CA ASP A 80 -0.29 11.96 0.41
C ASP A 80 -0.89 11.62 -0.97
N ILE A 81 -0.06 11.18 -1.92
CA ILE A 81 -0.52 10.68 -3.23
C ILE A 81 -1.39 9.43 -3.04
N MET A 82 -0.90 8.45 -2.26
CA MET A 82 -1.67 7.22 -1.97
C MET A 82 -3.00 7.52 -1.27
N TRP A 83 -3.02 8.48 -0.34
CA TRP A 83 -4.26 8.89 0.34
C TRP A 83 -5.28 9.42 -0.65
N ASP A 84 -4.85 10.31 -1.56
CA ASP A 84 -5.72 10.87 -2.58
C ASP A 84 -6.16 9.83 -3.61
N GLN A 85 -5.26 8.97 -4.08
CA GLN A 85 -5.56 7.84 -4.97
C GLN A 85 -6.60 6.90 -4.36
N ASN A 86 -6.50 6.61 -3.06
CA ASN A 86 -7.47 5.72 -2.40
C ASN A 86 -8.88 6.31 -2.33
N TYR A 87 -9.05 7.64 -2.18
CA TYR A 87 -10.37 8.29 -2.17
C TYR A 87 -10.29 9.83 -2.17
N ARG A 88 -11.11 10.49 -2.98
CA ARG A 88 -11.12 11.96 -3.22
C ARG A 88 -11.33 12.86 -1.99
N HIS A 89 -11.83 12.32 -0.87
CA HIS A 89 -12.03 13.06 0.39
C HIS A 89 -11.01 12.70 1.48
N ASN A 90 -10.15 11.70 1.27
CA ASN A 90 -9.26 11.16 2.30
C ASN A 90 -8.35 12.20 2.94
N LEU A 91 -7.70 13.06 2.14
CA LEU A 91 -6.80 14.10 2.68
C LEU A 91 -7.55 15.11 3.56
N ARG A 92 -8.77 15.50 3.17
CA ARG A 92 -9.62 16.43 3.93
C ARG A 92 -10.12 15.79 5.22
N ILE A 93 -10.58 14.53 5.15
CA ILE A 93 -11.04 13.77 6.32
C ILE A 93 -9.87 13.54 7.30
N ARG A 94 -8.72 13.05 6.83
CA ARG A 94 -7.53 12.85 7.65
C ARG A 94 -7.13 14.12 8.39
N LYS A 95 -7.01 15.24 7.67
CA LYS A 95 -6.61 16.52 8.26
C LYS A 95 -7.59 17.01 9.32
N ALA A 96 -8.89 16.84 9.10
CA ALA A 96 -9.91 17.19 10.09
C ALA A 96 -9.79 16.32 11.35
N LEU A 97 -9.64 15.01 11.19
CA LEU A 97 -9.53 14.07 12.32
C LEU A 97 -8.22 14.28 13.11
N GLU A 98 -7.11 14.53 12.43
CA GLU A 98 -5.82 14.89 13.05
C GLU A 98 -5.91 16.20 13.83
N ASN A 99 -6.58 17.22 13.29
CA ASN A 99 -6.82 18.47 13.99
C ASN A 99 -7.71 18.28 15.22
N ILE A 100 -8.80 17.51 15.12
CA ILE A 100 -9.65 17.17 16.26
C ILE A 100 -8.81 16.47 17.34
N TYR A 101 -8.04 15.45 16.96
CA TYR A 101 -7.23 14.65 17.89
C TYR A 101 -6.27 15.51 18.74
N THR A 102 -5.61 16.45 18.08
CA THR A 102 -4.58 17.31 18.69
C THR A 102 -5.17 18.52 19.42
N ALA A 103 -6.28 19.08 18.94
CA ALA A 103 -6.89 20.29 19.50
C ALA A 103 -7.88 20.01 20.63
N TYR A 104 -8.60 18.87 20.61
CA TYR A 104 -9.65 18.56 21.59
C TYR A 104 -9.14 18.56 23.03
N LYS A 105 -9.83 19.33 23.89
CA LYS A 105 -9.51 19.52 25.32
C LYS A 105 -10.54 18.91 26.27
N GLY A 106 -11.59 18.29 25.75
CA GLY A 106 -12.59 17.59 26.55
C GLY A 106 -12.08 16.25 27.11
N ASP A 107 -13.00 15.48 27.71
CA ASP A 107 -12.66 14.21 28.35
C ASP A 107 -12.34 13.10 27.33
N LYS A 108 -11.06 12.72 27.28
CA LYS A 108 -10.52 11.66 26.42
C LYS A 108 -10.67 10.25 27.02
N THR A 109 -11.31 10.10 28.17
CA THR A 109 -11.54 8.79 28.81
C THR A 109 -12.89 8.17 28.43
N THR A 110 -13.77 8.97 27.80
CA THR A 110 -15.11 8.58 27.34
C THR A 110 -15.07 7.47 26.28
N GLY A 111 -16.16 6.71 26.17
CA GLY A 111 -16.31 5.66 25.14
C GLY A 111 -16.27 6.24 23.72
N ASP A 112 -17.01 7.32 23.47
CA ASP A 112 -17.06 7.96 22.15
C ASP A 112 -15.68 8.49 21.72
N TRP A 113 -14.90 9.08 22.63
CA TRP A 113 -13.54 9.52 22.31
C TRP A 113 -12.62 8.33 21.95
N LYS A 114 -12.70 7.23 22.70
CA LYS A 114 -11.91 6.02 22.40
C LYS A 114 -12.30 5.44 21.04
N ASN A 115 -13.59 5.44 20.70
CA ASN A 115 -14.06 5.00 19.38
C ASN A 115 -13.60 5.95 18.26
N PHE A 116 -13.57 7.26 18.52
CA PHE A 116 -12.97 8.25 17.62
C PHE A 116 -11.48 7.98 17.38
N GLU A 117 -10.71 7.76 18.45
CA GLU A 117 -9.28 7.46 18.36
C GLU A 117 -9.01 6.17 17.58
N VAL A 118 -9.79 5.11 17.84
CA VAL A 118 -9.70 3.85 17.08
C VAL A 118 -10.02 4.08 15.60
N TYR A 119 -11.05 4.86 15.26
CA TYR A 119 -11.37 5.18 13.88
C TYR A 119 -10.21 5.93 13.18
N LEU A 120 -9.65 6.96 13.83
CA LEU A 120 -8.48 7.70 13.30
C LEU A 120 -7.29 6.76 13.06
N LYS A 121 -6.99 5.87 14.01
CA LYS A 121 -5.91 4.90 13.86
C LYS A 121 -6.16 3.92 12.69
N ARG A 122 -7.40 3.44 12.50
CA ARG A 122 -7.76 2.55 11.39
C ARG A 122 -7.59 3.22 10.03
N ILE A 123 -7.95 4.50 9.91
CA ILE A 123 -7.76 5.22 8.65
C ILE A 123 -6.28 5.51 8.37
N TRP A 124 -5.48 5.82 9.42
CA TRP A 124 -4.03 5.99 9.27
C TRP A 124 -3.39 4.72 8.74
N PHE A 125 -3.75 3.57 9.30
CA PHE A 125 -3.27 2.27 8.85
C PHE A 125 -3.69 1.97 7.40
N SER A 126 -4.93 2.29 7.04
CA SER A 126 -5.50 1.91 5.74
C SER A 126 -5.24 2.93 4.63
N ASN A 127 -4.54 4.03 4.92
CA ASN A 127 -4.35 5.16 4.01
C ASN A 127 -5.68 5.72 3.46
N GLY A 128 -6.74 5.72 4.28
CA GLY A 128 -8.07 6.16 3.89
C GLY A 128 -9.21 5.59 4.71
N ILE A 129 -10.45 5.95 4.36
CA ILE A 129 -11.68 5.54 5.09
C ILE A 129 -12.18 4.12 4.75
N HIS A 130 -11.43 3.35 3.98
CA HIS A 130 -11.78 1.98 3.58
C HIS A 130 -10.78 1.00 4.15
N HIS A 131 -11.25 -0.20 4.49
CA HIS A 131 -10.42 -1.25 5.05
C HIS A 131 -9.38 -1.71 4.03
N HIS A 132 -8.10 -1.69 4.42
CA HIS A 132 -6.96 -2.00 3.55
C HIS A 132 -7.05 -3.35 2.80
N TYR A 133 -7.67 -4.37 3.43
CA TYR A 133 -7.85 -5.70 2.85
C TYR A 133 -9.21 -5.91 2.16
N SER A 134 -10.33 -5.81 2.90
CA SER A 134 -11.67 -6.09 2.34
C SER A 134 -12.20 -5.03 1.37
N ASN A 135 -11.58 -3.84 1.34
CA ASN A 135 -12.02 -2.64 0.62
C ASN A 135 -13.33 -2.02 1.16
N ASP A 136 -13.96 -2.57 2.18
CA ASP A 136 -15.21 -2.03 2.72
C ASP A 136 -14.98 -0.71 3.46
N LYS A 137 -15.93 0.22 3.36
CA LYS A 137 -15.88 1.48 4.11
C LYS A 137 -15.89 1.20 5.61
N ILE A 138 -14.96 1.82 6.32
CA ILE A 138 -14.84 1.71 7.77
C ILE A 138 -15.99 2.49 8.40
N LYS A 139 -16.86 1.79 9.13
CA LYS A 139 -17.95 2.42 9.89
C LYS A 139 -17.42 2.97 11.23
N PRO A 140 -17.72 4.23 11.59
CA PRO A 140 -17.41 4.77 12.90
C PRO A 140 -18.27 4.13 14.00
N ASP A 141 -17.68 3.93 15.18
CA ASP A 141 -18.40 3.46 16.39
C ASP A 141 -18.78 4.62 17.33
N PHE A 142 -18.94 5.82 16.78
CA PHE A 142 -19.44 7.02 17.46
C PHE A 142 -20.48 7.70 16.57
N SER A 143 -21.39 8.46 17.18
CA SER A 143 -22.48 9.08 16.43
C SER A 143 -22.00 10.27 15.58
N ARG A 144 -22.79 10.61 14.56
CA ARG A 144 -22.57 11.81 13.76
C ARG A 144 -22.66 13.08 14.60
N GLU A 145 -23.60 13.14 15.53
CA GLU A 145 -23.80 14.28 16.43
C GLU A 145 -22.59 14.50 17.34
N TYR A 146 -21.98 13.41 17.83
CA TYR A 146 -20.73 13.49 18.58
C TYR A 146 -19.59 14.03 17.71
N PHE A 147 -19.46 13.55 16.48
CA PHE A 147 -18.46 14.05 15.54
C PHE A 147 -18.64 15.54 15.20
N GLU A 148 -19.87 15.99 15.01
CA GLU A 148 -20.20 17.40 14.79
C GLU A 148 -19.87 18.25 16.03
N THR A 149 -20.05 17.72 17.24
CA THR A 149 -19.59 18.35 18.48
C THR A 149 -18.06 18.51 18.49
N LEU A 150 -17.31 17.46 18.14
CA LEU A 150 -15.85 17.51 18.03
C LEU A 150 -15.38 18.55 17.01
N LEU A 151 -16.01 18.61 15.83
CA LEU A 151 -15.73 19.62 14.81
C LEU A 151 -15.90 21.04 15.37
N ASN A 152 -17.02 21.30 16.06
CA ASN A 152 -17.33 22.60 16.64
C ASN A 152 -16.35 23.00 17.75
N GLU A 153 -16.11 22.11 18.72
CA GLU A 153 -15.24 22.41 19.88
C GLU A 153 -13.77 22.63 19.51
N THR A 154 -13.34 22.07 18.37
CA THR A 154 -11.96 22.20 17.88
C THR A 154 -11.82 23.24 16.76
N ALA A 155 -12.90 23.95 16.42
CA ALA A 155 -12.97 24.86 15.28
C ALA A 155 -12.47 24.21 13.97
N THR A 156 -12.73 22.91 13.81
CA THR A 156 -12.32 22.14 12.63
C THR A 156 -13.38 22.27 11.54
N SER A 157 -12.97 22.69 10.35
CA SER A 157 -13.84 22.70 9.17
C SER A 157 -13.70 21.41 8.36
N LEU A 158 -14.82 20.78 8.04
CA LEU A 158 -14.92 19.68 7.09
C LEU A 158 -16.17 19.90 6.23
N ALA A 159 -16.05 19.69 4.92
CA ALA A 159 -17.15 19.92 4.00
C ALA A 159 -18.33 18.97 4.29
N PRO A 160 -19.61 19.42 4.21
CA PRO A 160 -20.77 18.61 4.59
C PRO A 160 -20.85 17.25 3.86
N GLU A 161 -20.43 17.18 2.60
CA GLU A 161 -20.38 15.94 1.84
C GLU A 161 -19.33 14.95 2.38
N ALA A 162 -18.19 15.46 2.87
CA ALA A 162 -17.16 14.64 3.49
C ALA A 162 -17.56 14.19 4.89
N VAL A 163 -18.36 14.97 5.62
CA VAL A 163 -19.01 14.53 6.87
C VAL A 163 -20.03 13.44 6.54
N ALA A 164 -20.91 13.65 5.56
CA ALA A 164 -21.97 12.72 5.21
C ALA A 164 -21.40 11.32 4.84
N VAL A 165 -20.37 11.27 3.99
CA VAL A 165 -19.80 9.99 3.53
C VAL A 165 -19.15 9.17 4.64
N ILE A 166 -18.75 9.78 5.76
CA ILE A 166 -18.26 9.02 6.93
C ILE A 166 -19.38 8.17 7.55
N PHE A 167 -20.64 8.63 7.49
CA PHE A 167 -21.76 8.04 8.23
C PHE A 167 -22.87 7.42 7.35
N ASP A 168 -22.93 7.75 6.06
CA ASP A 168 -23.93 7.17 5.14
C ASP A 168 -23.46 5.87 4.48
N GLU A 169 -24.20 5.36 3.50
CA GLU A 169 -23.84 4.13 2.75
C GLU A 169 -23.22 4.42 1.36
N SER A 170 -22.91 5.68 1.04
CA SER A 170 -22.22 6.04 -0.21
C SER A 170 -20.76 5.57 -0.22
N ASP A 171 -20.15 5.39 -1.40
CA ASP A 171 -18.74 5.01 -1.52
C ASP A 171 -18.37 3.77 -0.66
N ALA A 172 -19.29 2.80 -0.56
CA ALA A 172 -19.20 1.68 0.38
C ALA A 172 -17.99 0.75 0.17
N LYS A 173 -17.40 0.75 -1.03
CA LYS A 173 -16.20 -0.03 -1.36
C LYS A 173 -15.16 0.85 -2.05
N LYS A 174 -13.90 0.71 -1.62
CA LYS A 174 -12.74 1.32 -2.31
C LYS A 174 -12.61 0.77 -3.72
N VAL A 175 -12.59 -0.56 -3.84
CA VAL A 175 -12.48 -1.30 -5.09
C VAL A 175 -13.61 -2.33 -5.12
N ASN A 176 -14.40 -2.28 -6.18
CA ASN A 176 -15.52 -3.20 -6.39
C ASN A 176 -15.22 -4.10 -7.59
N GLN A 177 -15.20 -5.42 -7.36
CA GLN A 177 -14.99 -6.45 -8.38
C GLN A 177 -16.21 -7.37 -8.55
N ALA A 178 -17.40 -6.92 -8.15
CA ALA A 178 -18.61 -7.68 -8.37
C ALA A 178 -18.86 -7.91 -9.87
N LYS A 179 -19.43 -9.06 -10.22
CA LYS A 179 -19.76 -9.40 -11.61
C LYS A 179 -20.97 -8.60 -12.08
N SER A 180 -20.98 -8.23 -13.36
CA SER A 180 -22.14 -7.60 -14.04
C SER A 180 -22.56 -6.26 -13.46
N VAL A 181 -21.64 -5.53 -12.84
CA VAL A 181 -21.84 -4.14 -12.41
C VAL A 181 -20.80 -3.25 -13.07
N ASP A 182 -21.00 -1.94 -13.00
CA ASP A 182 -19.96 -0.99 -13.38
C ASP A 182 -18.93 -0.89 -12.25
N ASN A 183 -17.77 -1.51 -12.44
CA ASN A 183 -16.74 -1.61 -11.42
C ASN A 183 -16.07 -0.26 -11.16
N VAL A 184 -15.93 0.58 -12.18
CA VAL A 184 -15.39 1.94 -12.06
C VAL A 184 -16.36 2.82 -11.28
N ALA A 185 -17.60 2.95 -11.74
CA ALA A 185 -18.59 3.85 -11.14
C ALA A 185 -18.98 3.45 -9.71
N LEU A 186 -18.85 2.17 -9.34
CA LEU A 186 -19.16 1.66 -8.00
C LEU A 186 -17.92 1.51 -7.10
N SER A 187 -16.73 1.93 -7.55
CA SER A 187 -15.51 1.98 -6.74
C SER A 187 -15.26 3.40 -6.26
N ALA A 188 -14.94 3.56 -4.98
CA ALA A 188 -14.59 4.86 -4.41
C ALA A 188 -13.15 5.31 -4.76
N VAL A 189 -12.28 4.39 -5.23
CA VAL A 189 -10.91 4.70 -5.61
C VAL A 189 -10.86 5.88 -6.60
N ASN A 190 -9.96 6.82 -6.36
CA ASN A 190 -9.90 8.10 -7.06
C ASN A 190 -9.04 8.03 -8.34
N PHE A 191 -8.98 6.87 -8.98
CA PHE A 191 -8.32 6.68 -10.27
C PHE A 191 -9.15 7.19 -11.45
N TYR A 192 -10.45 7.32 -11.23
CA TYR A 192 -11.41 7.79 -12.21
C TYR A 192 -12.26 8.91 -11.63
N GLY A 193 -12.70 9.84 -12.46
CA GLY A 193 -13.70 10.84 -12.10
C GLY A 193 -15.03 10.18 -11.71
N PRO A 194 -15.88 10.87 -10.92
CA PRO A 194 -17.14 10.31 -10.41
C PRO A 194 -18.17 9.95 -11.48
N ASP A 195 -17.98 10.41 -12.72
CA ASP A 195 -18.86 10.21 -13.87
C ASP A 195 -18.25 9.30 -14.96
N ILE A 196 -17.18 8.58 -14.62
CA ILE A 196 -16.53 7.59 -15.48
C ILE A 196 -17.13 6.21 -15.24
N THR A 197 -17.31 5.47 -16.32
CA THR A 197 -17.85 4.10 -16.35
C THR A 197 -16.82 3.10 -16.86
N ASN A 198 -17.09 1.80 -16.69
CA ASN A 198 -16.31 0.74 -17.32
C ASN A 198 -16.20 0.94 -18.84
N GLU A 199 -17.30 1.33 -19.48
CA GLU A 199 -17.35 1.55 -20.94
C GLU A 199 -16.47 2.72 -21.36
N ASP A 200 -16.49 3.83 -20.63
CA ASP A 200 -15.64 4.99 -20.90
C ASP A 200 -14.15 4.60 -20.89
N VAL A 201 -13.72 3.85 -19.87
CA VAL A 201 -12.31 3.44 -19.73
C VAL A 201 -11.90 2.48 -20.84
N MET A 202 -12.70 1.45 -21.10
CA MET A 202 -12.40 0.49 -22.17
C MET A 202 -12.36 1.17 -23.54
N ALA A 203 -13.31 2.05 -23.84
CA ALA A 203 -13.35 2.77 -25.10
C ALA A 203 -12.15 3.73 -25.26
N PHE A 204 -11.73 4.38 -24.18
CA PHE A 204 -10.57 5.28 -24.19
C PHE A 204 -9.28 4.56 -24.56
N TYR A 205 -9.06 3.35 -24.04
CA TYR A 205 -7.83 2.58 -24.27
C TYR A 205 -7.87 1.63 -25.47
N ALA A 206 -9.05 1.24 -25.96
CA ALA A 206 -9.19 0.27 -27.05
C ALA A 206 -8.46 0.66 -28.34
N GLY A 207 -8.30 1.98 -28.59
CA GLY A 207 -7.62 2.51 -29.78
C GLY A 207 -6.18 2.96 -29.55
N MET A 208 -5.61 2.74 -28.37
CA MET A 208 -4.22 3.14 -28.11
C MET A 208 -3.26 2.08 -28.62
N GLU A 209 -2.33 2.49 -29.48
CA GLU A 209 -1.30 1.62 -30.04
C GLU A 209 0.07 2.07 -29.53
N SER A 210 0.84 1.11 -29.03
CA SER A 210 2.22 1.38 -28.65
C SER A 210 3.08 1.62 -29.90
N PRO A 211 4.05 2.55 -29.86
CA PRO A 211 4.94 2.81 -30.99
C PRO A 211 5.72 1.56 -31.45
N ASP A 212 6.01 0.66 -30.51
CA ASP A 212 6.65 -0.64 -30.75
C ASP A 212 5.77 -1.75 -30.14
N PRO A 213 5.18 -2.65 -30.96
CA PRO A 213 4.32 -3.72 -30.45
C PRO A 213 5.08 -4.79 -29.64
N GLU A 214 6.40 -4.91 -29.81
CA GLU A 214 7.22 -5.83 -29.01
C GLU A 214 7.60 -5.21 -27.64
N LYS A 215 7.31 -3.92 -27.45
CA LYS A 215 7.55 -3.16 -26.21
C LYS A 215 6.34 -2.29 -25.87
N PRO A 216 5.19 -2.91 -25.55
CA PRO A 216 3.97 -2.17 -25.28
C PRO A 216 4.13 -1.29 -24.03
N LEU A 217 3.72 -0.03 -24.16
CA LEU A 217 3.71 0.91 -23.04
C LEU A 217 2.55 0.58 -22.10
N SER A 218 2.78 0.82 -20.81
CA SER A 218 1.76 0.65 -19.76
C SER A 218 0.75 1.81 -19.76
N PHE A 219 -0.09 1.90 -20.80
CA PHE A 219 -1.05 2.99 -20.96
C PHE A 219 -1.92 3.14 -19.72
N GLY A 220 -1.97 4.38 -19.22
CA GLY A 220 -2.74 4.74 -18.06
C GLY A 220 -2.10 4.51 -16.70
N LEU A 221 -0.92 3.89 -16.62
CA LEU A 221 -0.28 3.56 -15.33
C LEU A 221 -0.18 4.75 -14.37
N ASN A 222 0.11 5.95 -14.89
CA ASN A 222 0.46 7.13 -14.10
C ASN A 222 -0.49 8.31 -14.33
N SER A 223 -1.80 8.05 -14.44
CA SER A 223 -2.75 9.14 -14.61
C SER A 223 -4.11 8.83 -14.00
N GLN A 224 -4.89 9.89 -13.78
CA GLN A 224 -6.31 9.79 -13.47
C GLN A 224 -7.15 10.10 -14.71
N LEU A 225 -8.16 9.27 -15.02
CA LEU A 225 -9.10 9.58 -16.11
C LEU A 225 -10.26 10.43 -15.59
N VAL A 226 -10.57 11.52 -16.27
CA VAL A 226 -11.70 12.38 -15.95
C VAL A 226 -12.45 12.82 -17.20
N LYS A 227 -13.70 13.26 -17.04
CA LYS A 227 -14.43 14.01 -18.07
C LYS A 227 -14.29 15.50 -17.79
N GLU A 228 -13.61 16.20 -18.69
CA GLU A 228 -13.56 17.67 -18.70
C GLU A 228 -14.40 18.16 -19.88
N ASN A 229 -15.49 18.88 -19.60
CA ASN A 229 -16.45 19.36 -20.61
C ASN A 229 -16.98 18.24 -21.55
N GLY A 230 -17.25 17.07 -20.98
CA GLY A 230 -17.76 15.90 -21.71
C GLY A 230 -16.72 15.13 -22.52
N THR A 231 -15.44 15.50 -22.44
CA THR A 231 -14.34 14.80 -23.12
C THR A 231 -13.46 14.06 -22.11
N LEU A 232 -13.16 12.79 -22.39
CA LEU A 232 -12.25 11.99 -21.58
C LEU A 232 -10.82 12.51 -21.71
N LYS A 233 -10.15 12.65 -20.58
CA LYS A 233 -8.78 13.16 -20.50
C LYS A 233 -8.02 12.56 -19.33
N GLU A 234 -6.75 12.29 -19.56
CA GLU A 234 -5.81 11.89 -18.52
C GLU A 234 -5.21 13.11 -17.81
N ARG A 235 -5.27 13.10 -16.47
CA ARG A 235 -4.50 13.98 -15.61
C ARG A 235 -3.26 13.23 -15.16
N VAL A 236 -2.18 13.39 -15.94
CA VAL A 236 -0.90 12.69 -15.72
C VAL A 236 -0.27 13.09 -14.39
N TYR A 237 0.25 12.11 -13.67
CA TYR A 237 0.98 12.25 -12.42
C TYR A 237 2.44 12.65 -12.70
N LYS A 238 2.73 13.95 -12.62
CA LYS A 238 4.06 14.49 -12.92
C LYS A 238 4.27 15.88 -12.32
N SER A 239 5.51 16.36 -12.36
CA SER A 239 5.82 17.77 -12.09
C SER A 239 4.97 18.69 -12.96
N GLY A 240 4.35 19.71 -12.35
CA GLY A 240 3.39 20.59 -13.01
C GLY A 240 2.06 19.95 -13.44
N GLY A 241 1.86 18.65 -13.18
CA GLY A 241 0.62 17.91 -13.42
C GLY A 241 -0.14 17.61 -12.13
N LEU A 242 -0.95 16.55 -12.15
CA LEU A 242 -1.61 16.06 -10.94
C LEU A 242 -0.55 15.51 -9.98
N TYR A 243 -0.66 15.85 -8.70
CA TYR A 243 0.35 15.58 -7.64
C TYR A 243 1.70 16.30 -7.80
N GLY A 244 1.82 17.29 -8.71
CA GLY A 244 3.07 17.97 -9.01
C GLY A 244 3.85 18.47 -7.79
N GLU A 245 3.19 19.10 -6.81
CA GLU A 245 3.87 19.60 -5.60
C GLU A 245 4.54 18.50 -4.77
N ALA A 246 3.94 17.31 -4.69
CA ALA A 246 4.53 16.17 -4.00
C ALA A 246 5.65 15.54 -4.84
N ILE A 247 5.42 15.43 -6.15
CA ILE A 247 6.39 14.90 -7.12
C ILE A 247 7.66 15.77 -7.20
N ASP A 248 7.54 17.09 -7.10
CA ASP A 248 8.70 17.99 -7.07
C ASP A 248 9.58 17.73 -5.84
N LYS A 249 8.98 17.40 -4.70
CA LYS A 249 9.73 16.98 -3.50
C LYS A 249 10.37 15.60 -3.66
N ILE A 250 9.67 14.66 -4.32
CA ILE A 250 10.25 13.36 -4.69
C ILE A 250 11.49 13.58 -5.56
N ILE A 251 11.37 14.37 -6.63
CA ILE A 251 12.47 14.71 -7.55
C ILE A 251 13.65 15.31 -6.79
N TYR A 252 13.42 16.30 -5.91
CA TYR A 252 14.47 16.92 -5.11
C TYR A 252 15.30 15.88 -4.33
N TRP A 253 14.63 14.94 -3.66
CA TRP A 253 15.31 13.90 -2.90
C TRP A 253 15.99 12.85 -3.78
N LEU A 254 15.40 12.50 -4.93
CA LEU A 254 16.02 11.61 -5.91
C LEU A 254 17.28 12.22 -6.53
N GLU A 255 17.30 13.53 -6.78
CA GLU A 255 18.50 14.24 -7.22
C GLU A 255 19.62 14.13 -6.18
N LYS A 256 19.29 14.25 -4.89
CA LYS A 256 20.23 14.01 -3.79
C LYS A 256 20.69 12.56 -3.69
N ALA A 257 19.79 11.59 -3.88
CA ALA A 257 20.15 10.19 -3.95
C ALA A 257 21.15 9.92 -5.09
N ARG A 258 20.91 10.50 -6.28
CA ARG A 258 21.77 10.34 -7.45
C ARG A 258 23.20 10.87 -7.23
N GLU A 259 23.36 11.97 -6.51
CA GLU A 259 24.70 12.52 -6.14
C GLU A 259 25.55 11.53 -5.31
N VAL A 260 24.90 10.59 -4.61
CA VAL A 260 25.55 9.60 -3.74
C VAL A 260 25.29 8.15 -4.18
N ALA A 261 24.87 7.93 -5.43
CA ALA A 261 24.68 6.60 -5.98
C ALA A 261 25.96 5.74 -5.83
N GLU A 262 25.79 4.46 -5.54
CA GLU A 262 26.88 3.51 -5.29
C GLU A 262 27.76 3.32 -6.53
N ASN A 263 27.12 3.31 -7.71
CA ASN A 263 27.76 3.11 -9.00
C ASN A 263 27.02 3.87 -10.12
N GLN A 264 27.62 3.90 -11.31
CA GLN A 264 27.10 4.64 -12.46
C GLN A 264 25.73 4.11 -12.91
N ALA A 265 25.53 2.78 -12.97
CA ALA A 265 24.27 2.19 -13.41
C ALA A 265 23.10 2.59 -12.51
N GLN A 266 23.28 2.55 -11.18
CA GLN A 266 22.28 3.03 -10.22
C GLN A 266 22.01 4.54 -10.38
N GLY A 267 23.06 5.34 -10.61
CA GLY A 267 22.93 6.77 -10.87
C GLY A 267 22.21 7.12 -12.18
N ASP A 268 22.37 6.29 -13.21
CA ASP A 268 21.69 6.43 -14.50
C ASP A 268 20.21 6.04 -14.39
N ALA A 269 19.90 4.93 -13.71
CA ALA A 269 18.53 4.53 -13.40
C ALA A 269 17.79 5.63 -12.59
N LEU A 270 18.42 6.18 -11.55
CA LEU A 270 17.86 7.32 -10.79
C LEU A 270 17.62 8.54 -11.70
N GLY A 271 18.50 8.79 -12.66
CA GLY A 271 18.34 9.85 -13.65
C GLY A 271 17.08 9.67 -14.52
N LEU A 272 16.82 8.46 -14.98
CA LEU A 272 15.62 8.12 -15.75
C LEU A 272 14.35 8.23 -14.90
N LEU A 273 14.39 7.78 -13.63
CA LEU A 273 13.25 7.92 -12.73
C LEU A 273 12.89 9.39 -12.47
N ILE A 274 13.90 10.25 -12.27
CA ILE A 274 13.69 11.70 -12.14
C ILE A 274 13.04 12.26 -13.41
N GLU A 275 13.51 11.86 -14.59
CA GLU A 275 12.96 12.33 -15.86
C GLU A 275 11.52 11.85 -16.08
N TYR A 276 11.21 10.61 -15.71
CA TYR A 276 9.84 10.11 -15.68
C TYR A 276 8.93 10.97 -14.80
N TYR A 277 9.35 11.30 -13.59
CA TYR A 277 8.55 12.17 -12.71
C TYR A 277 8.37 13.59 -13.24
N ARG A 278 9.35 14.12 -13.98
CA ARG A 278 9.25 15.44 -14.62
C ARG A 278 8.28 15.44 -15.80
N THR A 279 8.32 14.39 -16.62
CA THR A 279 7.63 14.35 -17.91
C THR A 279 6.30 13.61 -17.89
N GLY A 280 6.17 12.63 -17.00
CA GLY A 280 5.11 11.63 -16.97
C GLY A 280 5.15 10.63 -18.12
N ASP A 281 6.27 10.53 -18.84
CA ASP A 281 6.38 9.73 -20.07
C ASP A 281 6.56 8.22 -19.79
N LEU A 282 5.62 7.41 -20.29
CA LEU A 282 5.61 5.96 -20.04
C LEU A 282 6.76 5.21 -20.74
N LYS A 283 7.31 5.76 -21.83
CA LYS A 283 8.50 5.17 -22.44
C LYS A 283 9.73 5.37 -21.57
N THR A 284 9.86 6.54 -20.94
CA THR A 284 10.91 6.83 -19.94
C THR A 284 10.76 5.95 -18.70
N TRP A 285 9.52 5.63 -18.30
CA TRP A 285 9.26 4.63 -17.27
C TRP A 285 9.79 3.25 -17.65
N ASP A 286 9.52 2.77 -18.87
CA ASP A 286 10.06 1.48 -19.32
C ASP A 286 11.59 1.50 -19.40
N ASP A 287 12.18 2.58 -19.91
CA ASP A 287 13.64 2.75 -19.96
C ASP A 287 14.26 2.74 -18.56
N TYR A 288 13.61 3.39 -17.59
CA TYR A 288 13.99 3.32 -16.18
C TYR A 288 13.97 1.87 -15.66
N ASN A 289 12.88 1.12 -15.89
CA ASN A 289 12.76 -0.26 -15.42
C ASN A 289 13.82 -1.18 -16.05
N VAL A 290 14.12 -1.01 -17.34
CA VAL A 290 15.22 -1.75 -18.00
C VAL A 290 16.57 -1.39 -17.36
N ALA A 291 16.85 -0.11 -17.12
CA ALA A 291 18.09 0.31 -16.48
C ALA A 291 18.19 -0.19 -15.03
N TRP A 292 17.09 -0.14 -14.27
CA TRP A 292 17.02 -0.60 -12.89
C TRP A 292 17.26 -2.10 -12.76
N THR A 293 16.61 -2.93 -13.60
CA THR A 293 16.83 -4.39 -13.60
C THR A 293 18.25 -4.80 -13.99
N GLN A 294 18.99 -3.95 -14.70
CA GLN A 294 20.39 -4.18 -15.05
C GLN A 294 21.38 -3.68 -13.97
N ALA A 295 20.94 -2.83 -13.04
CA ALA A 295 21.76 -2.28 -11.97
C ALA A 295 21.88 -3.24 -10.77
N THR A 296 22.47 -4.43 -11.00
CA THR A 296 22.51 -5.52 -10.02
C THR A 296 23.62 -5.42 -8.96
N GLU A 297 24.53 -4.48 -9.13
CA GLU A 297 25.65 -4.24 -8.21
C GLU A 297 25.28 -3.19 -7.16
N GLY A 298 25.74 -3.39 -5.93
CA GLY A 298 25.46 -2.51 -4.79
C GLY A 298 24.81 -3.22 -3.61
N ASN A 299 24.62 -2.45 -2.55
CA ASN A 299 24.05 -2.86 -1.28
C ASN A 299 22.67 -2.24 -1.03
N ILE A 300 22.28 -1.21 -1.78
CA ILE A 300 21.02 -0.51 -1.61
C ILE A 300 20.20 -0.60 -2.88
N ASP A 301 18.94 -1.01 -2.71
CA ASP A 301 17.96 -1.02 -3.79
C ASP A 301 16.68 -0.31 -3.35
N TYR A 302 15.81 0.01 -4.30
CA TYR A 302 14.61 0.77 -4.04
C TYR A 302 13.51 0.51 -5.07
N ILE A 303 12.28 0.75 -4.61
CA ILE A 303 11.12 0.98 -5.46
C ILE A 303 10.61 2.37 -5.12
N ASN A 304 10.30 3.18 -6.14
CA ASN A 304 9.65 4.47 -5.98
C ASN A 304 8.91 4.82 -7.29
N GLY A 305 7.58 4.73 -7.30
CA GLY A 305 6.81 4.89 -8.53
C GLY A 305 5.34 4.57 -8.40
N PHE A 306 4.64 4.57 -9.53
CA PHE A 306 3.28 4.05 -9.68
C PHE A 306 3.38 2.63 -10.22
N VAL A 307 3.28 1.63 -9.35
CA VAL A 307 3.72 0.26 -9.68
C VAL A 307 2.53 -0.67 -9.81
N GLU A 308 1.85 -0.94 -8.69
CA GLU A 308 0.88 -2.01 -8.62
C GLU A 308 -0.55 -1.55 -8.95
N VAL A 309 -1.24 -2.33 -9.78
CA VAL A 309 -2.58 -1.99 -10.30
C VAL A 309 -3.74 -2.63 -9.53
N TYR A 310 -3.47 -3.26 -8.37
CA TYR A 310 -4.50 -3.98 -7.59
C TYR A 310 -5.66 -3.09 -7.11
N ASN A 311 -5.40 -1.79 -6.90
CA ASN A 311 -6.42 -0.86 -6.44
C ASN A 311 -7.31 -0.34 -7.59
N ASP A 312 -6.98 -0.65 -8.85
CA ASP A 312 -7.80 -0.28 -9.99
C ASP A 312 -8.81 -1.38 -10.30
N PRO A 313 -10.13 -1.11 -10.31
CA PRO A 313 -11.15 -2.09 -10.70
C PRO A 313 -10.93 -2.72 -12.09
N LEU A 314 -10.21 -2.04 -12.99
CA LEU A 314 -9.91 -2.52 -14.35
C LEU A 314 -8.41 -2.79 -14.60
N GLY A 315 -7.53 -2.53 -13.63
CA GLY A 315 -6.11 -2.88 -13.70
C GLY A 315 -5.23 -2.01 -14.62
N TYR A 316 -5.60 -0.76 -14.90
CA TYR A 316 -4.79 0.19 -15.67
C TYR A 316 -3.89 1.09 -14.80
N ARG A 317 -4.34 1.50 -13.61
CA ARG A 317 -3.70 2.55 -12.80
C ARG A 317 -2.79 2.02 -11.71
N GLY A 318 -1.56 2.51 -11.68
CA GLY A 318 -0.57 2.19 -10.66
C GLY A 318 -0.79 2.99 -9.37
N SER A 319 -0.76 2.29 -8.24
CA SER A 319 -0.73 2.93 -6.93
C SER A 319 0.67 3.44 -6.63
N TYR A 320 0.79 4.62 -6.02
CA TYR A 320 2.10 5.13 -5.58
C TYR A 320 2.66 4.24 -4.47
N GLU A 321 3.88 3.73 -4.64
CA GLU A 321 4.55 2.95 -3.62
C GLU A 321 6.03 3.28 -3.52
N THR A 322 6.59 2.93 -2.37
CA THR A 322 8.01 3.09 -2.13
C THR A 322 8.53 2.10 -1.10
N ILE A 323 9.68 1.51 -1.39
CA ILE A 323 10.42 0.62 -0.50
C ILE A 323 11.90 0.96 -0.68
N VAL A 324 12.65 1.06 0.41
CA VAL A 324 14.11 1.14 0.38
C VAL A 324 14.64 -0.10 1.07
N GLN A 325 15.56 -0.80 0.39
CA GLN A 325 16.03 -2.10 0.79
C GLN A 325 17.55 -2.05 0.98
N ILE A 326 18.01 -2.70 2.05
CA ILE A 326 19.43 -2.92 2.30
C ILE A 326 19.68 -4.41 2.14
N LYS A 327 20.73 -4.74 1.40
CA LYS A 327 21.13 -6.12 1.13
C LYS A 327 21.40 -6.87 2.43
N ASP A 328 20.66 -7.95 2.65
CA ASP A 328 21.03 -8.94 3.67
C ASP A 328 22.10 -9.84 3.07
N PHE A 329 23.36 -9.61 3.45
CA PHE A 329 24.51 -10.34 2.90
C PHE A 329 24.44 -11.85 3.15
N GLU A 330 23.91 -12.28 4.30
CA GLU A 330 23.80 -13.70 4.63
C GLU A 330 22.69 -14.37 3.83
N MET A 331 21.50 -13.77 3.81
CA MET A 331 20.34 -14.31 3.12
C MET A 331 20.51 -14.23 1.60
N SER A 332 21.15 -13.19 1.07
CA SER A 332 21.46 -13.09 -0.36
C SER A 332 22.36 -14.23 -0.83
N ARG A 333 23.38 -14.61 -0.04
CA ARG A 333 24.24 -15.76 -0.36
C ARG A 333 23.47 -17.08 -0.38
N LYS A 334 22.49 -17.25 0.51
CA LYS A 334 21.61 -18.44 0.50
C LYS A 334 20.68 -18.43 -0.71
N MET A 335 20.14 -17.27 -1.06
CA MET A 335 19.24 -17.12 -2.21
C MET A 335 19.97 -17.31 -3.55
N ALA A 336 21.26 -16.95 -3.65
CA ALA A 336 22.06 -17.17 -4.85
C ALA A 336 22.06 -18.64 -5.29
N VAL A 337 22.07 -19.58 -4.34
CA VAL A 337 21.99 -21.02 -4.64
C VAL A 337 20.70 -21.37 -5.39
N LEU A 338 19.56 -20.74 -5.02
CA LEU A 338 18.30 -20.94 -5.72
C LEU A 338 18.39 -20.43 -7.16
N SER A 339 18.89 -19.20 -7.34
CA SER A 339 19.01 -18.55 -8.64
C SER A 339 19.97 -19.29 -9.58
N GLU A 340 21.12 -19.74 -9.09
CA GLU A 340 22.11 -20.52 -9.86
C GLU A 340 21.56 -21.87 -10.33
N ASN A 341 20.57 -22.42 -9.62
CA ASN A 341 19.92 -23.69 -9.95
C ASN A 341 18.54 -23.50 -10.58
N ALA A 342 18.16 -22.29 -11.01
CA ALA A 342 16.84 -22.01 -11.56
C ALA A 342 16.45 -22.96 -12.71
N GLN A 343 17.39 -23.25 -13.62
CA GLN A 343 17.15 -24.18 -14.72
C GLN A 343 16.86 -25.61 -14.24
N TRP A 344 17.50 -26.07 -13.17
CA TRP A 344 17.23 -27.40 -12.61
C TRP A 344 15.78 -27.50 -12.12
N PHE A 345 15.27 -26.46 -11.45
CA PHE A 345 13.87 -26.44 -11.00
C PHE A 345 12.90 -26.41 -12.17
N GLU A 346 13.22 -25.68 -13.23
CA GLU A 346 12.40 -25.64 -14.45
C GLU A 346 12.35 -27.01 -15.14
N ASP A 347 13.51 -27.66 -15.34
CA ASP A 347 13.62 -28.99 -15.95
C ASP A 347 12.88 -30.08 -15.16
N HIS A 348 12.76 -29.91 -13.85
CA HIS A 348 12.12 -30.88 -12.95
C HIS A 348 10.70 -30.46 -12.53
N SER A 349 10.18 -29.38 -13.12
CA SER A 349 8.82 -28.92 -12.87
C SER A 349 7.80 -30.00 -13.25
N PRO A 350 6.78 -30.27 -12.40
CA PRO A 350 5.73 -31.21 -12.74
C PRO A 350 4.76 -30.67 -13.82
N LEU A 351 4.88 -29.40 -14.20
CA LEU A 351 3.99 -28.73 -15.16
C LEU A 351 4.32 -29.07 -16.61
N MET A 352 5.58 -29.38 -16.90
CA MET A 352 6.10 -29.61 -18.26
C MET A 352 6.12 -31.10 -18.67
N LYS A 353 5.44 -31.97 -17.92
CA LYS A 353 5.44 -33.43 -18.12
C LYS A 353 4.41 -33.93 -19.11
#